data_AF-A0A959QNU5-F1
#
_entry.id   AF-A0A959QNU5-F1
#
_cell.length_a   1.000
_cell.length_b   1.000
_cell.length_c   1.000
_cell.angle_alpha   90.00
_cell.angle_beta   90.00
_cell.angle_gamma   90.00
#
_symmetry.space_group_name_H-M   'P 1'
#
loop_
_entity.id
_entity.type
_entity.pdbx_description
1 polymer ?
#
loop_
_entity_poly.entity_id
_entity_poly.type
_entity_poly.pdbx_seq_one_letter_code
_entity_poly.pdbx_strand_id
1 'polypeptide(L)'
;MQLIKTISFSILSALLGALFLYSAYSKLFPIQTFEYTLVEFVHMPWWLAALSSRILVGLEAALGTLLVFNLFGGEKWVLKLSLLILAMFSIYLLYLWVSVGNNVNCGCFGDAIWMSPSSSLLKNAAMIIILVLLHKYHSGISKKWAKYVSIIGLVIITTVPLFVFPIPGTKPSFLNEDKYELDLSALYESDKRPEPEIELRKGKHIIAFMSLTCPHCKMAALKMQLMHRDNPDISMFFVLNGDSVDLKPFWEKTNAEEIPHTMLLGRDFVELSGLSLPAIYWINDGWVEARSTYINMNQGEIEKWLEDKKQ
;
A
#
# COMPACT_ATOMS: atom_id res chain seq x y z
N MET A 1 23.21 30.26 -29.00
CA MET A 1 23.01 28.79 -29.14
C MET A 1 23.32 28.00 -27.87
N GLN A 2 24.44 28.24 -27.17
CA GLN A 2 24.76 27.53 -25.91
C GLN A 2 23.75 27.82 -24.78
N LEU A 3 23.35 29.08 -24.58
CA LEU A 3 22.36 29.45 -23.55
C LEU A 3 21.02 28.74 -23.73
N ILE A 4 20.52 28.67 -24.97
CA ILE A 4 19.26 27.98 -25.31
C ILE A 4 19.36 26.48 -25.00
N LYS A 5 20.49 25.85 -25.33
CA LYS A 5 20.75 24.44 -24.99
C LYS A 5 20.72 24.23 -23.47
N THR A 6 21.41 25.08 -22.70
CA THR A 6 21.44 24.99 -21.24
C THR A 6 20.04 25.16 -20.64
N ILE A 7 19.28 26.16 -21.09
CA ILE A 7 17.89 26.39 -20.62
C ILE A 7 17.00 25.19 -20.96
N SER A 8 17.09 24.68 -22.19
CA SER A 8 16.30 23.52 -22.64
C SER A 8 16.55 22.28 -21.77
N PHE A 9 17.82 21.96 -21.51
CA PHE A 9 18.18 20.84 -20.64
C PHE A 9 17.79 21.10 -19.17
N SER A 10 17.85 22.34 -18.68
CA SER A 10 17.36 22.67 -17.33
C SER A 10 15.86 22.46 -17.18
N ILE A 11 15.07 22.85 -18.20
CA ILE A 11 13.63 22.60 -18.24
C ILE A 11 13.36 21.10 -18.29
N LEU A 12 14.10 20.36 -19.12
CA LEU A 12 13.98 18.91 -19.22
C LEU A 12 14.27 18.22 -17.87
N SER A 13 15.31 18.65 -17.16
CA SER A 13 15.61 18.19 -15.80
C SER A 13 14.47 18.50 -14.83
N ALA A 14 13.88 19.70 -14.94
CA ALA A 14 12.78 20.09 -14.07
C ALA A 14 11.49 19.29 -14.33
N LEU A 15 11.15 19.02 -15.58
CA LEU A 15 10.02 18.16 -15.94
C LEU A 15 10.22 16.72 -15.45
N LEU A 16 11.44 16.18 -15.63
CA LEU A 16 11.77 14.86 -15.09
C LEU A 16 11.67 14.83 -13.56
N GLY A 17 12.21 15.84 -12.88
CA GLY A 17 12.11 15.96 -11.43
C GLY A 17 10.67 16.08 -10.94
N ALA A 18 9.82 16.83 -11.65
CA ALA A 18 8.39 16.94 -11.35
C ALA A 18 7.67 15.58 -11.48
N LEU A 19 8.07 14.74 -12.44
CA LEU A 19 7.52 13.39 -12.57
C LEU A 19 7.87 12.49 -11.37
N PHE A 20 9.12 12.57 -10.89
CA PHE A 20 9.54 11.89 -9.65
C PHE A 20 8.77 12.39 -8.43
N LEU A 21 8.56 13.71 -8.32
CA LEU A 21 7.77 14.29 -7.23
C LEU A 21 6.32 13.86 -7.26
N TYR A 22 5.70 13.82 -8.44
CA TYR A 22 4.34 13.32 -8.61
C TYR A 22 4.24 11.83 -8.26
N SER A 23 5.24 11.03 -8.65
CA SER A 23 5.40 9.64 -8.24
C SER A 23 5.42 9.48 -6.72
N ALA A 24 6.26 10.25 -6.04
CA ALA A 24 6.34 10.21 -4.58
C ALA A 24 5.03 10.66 -3.91
N TYR A 25 4.44 11.76 -4.36
CA TYR A 25 3.19 12.31 -3.83
C TYR A 25 2.04 11.30 -3.93
N SER A 26 1.84 10.72 -5.11
CA SER A 26 0.75 9.76 -5.36
C SER A 26 0.88 8.47 -4.53
N LYS A 27 2.10 8.07 -4.16
CA LYS A 27 2.35 6.94 -3.26
C LYS A 27 2.14 7.26 -1.78
N LEU A 28 2.01 8.52 -1.36
CA LEU A 28 1.80 8.86 0.06
C LEU A 28 0.34 8.72 0.51
N PHE A 29 -0.61 8.79 -0.43
CA PHE A 29 -2.05 8.92 -0.13
C PHE A 29 -2.88 7.80 -0.79
N PRO A 30 -2.99 6.61 -0.17
CA PRO A 30 -2.35 6.18 1.07
C PRO A 30 -1.03 5.42 0.84
N ILE A 31 -0.09 5.56 1.77
CA ILE A 31 1.20 4.85 1.73
C ILE A 31 1.07 3.32 1.82
N GLN A 32 -0.02 2.86 2.44
CA GLN A 32 -0.33 1.45 2.61
C GLN A 32 -0.48 0.72 1.27
N THR A 33 -0.98 1.37 0.21
CA THR A 33 -1.09 0.74 -1.11
C THR A 33 0.29 0.31 -1.62
N PHE A 34 1.29 1.19 -1.52
CA PHE A 34 2.64 0.86 -1.96
C PHE A 34 3.32 -0.16 -1.03
N GLU A 35 3.04 -0.08 0.27
CA GLU A 35 3.46 -1.09 1.24
C GLU A 35 2.93 -2.48 0.87
N TYR A 36 1.66 -2.60 0.51
CA TYR A 36 1.03 -3.88 0.17
C TYR A 36 1.59 -4.45 -1.13
N THR A 37 1.87 -3.61 -2.13
CA THR A 37 2.58 -4.02 -3.34
C THR A 37 3.95 -4.66 -3.02
N LEU A 38 4.69 -4.13 -2.03
CA LEU A 38 5.97 -4.70 -1.61
C LEU A 38 5.80 -6.04 -0.89
N VAL A 39 4.76 -6.19 -0.06
CA VAL A 39 4.43 -7.45 0.59
C VAL A 39 3.98 -8.50 -0.43
N GLU A 40 3.06 -8.13 -1.32
CA GLU A 40 2.42 -9.03 -2.26
C GLU A 40 3.38 -9.56 -3.32
N PHE A 41 4.17 -8.68 -3.96
CA PHE A 41 4.98 -9.05 -5.12
C PHE A 41 6.46 -9.23 -4.81
N VAL A 42 7.01 -8.45 -3.87
CA VAL A 42 8.41 -8.56 -3.44
C VAL A 42 8.56 -9.53 -2.27
N HIS A 43 7.44 -9.99 -1.67
CA HIS A 43 7.43 -10.90 -0.53
C HIS A 43 8.22 -10.34 0.67
N MET A 44 8.21 -9.01 0.84
CA MET A 44 8.81 -8.37 2.00
C MET A 44 7.95 -8.61 3.24
N PRO A 45 8.56 -8.88 4.42
CA PRO A 45 7.80 -8.92 5.66
C PRO A 45 7.21 -7.52 5.95
N TRP A 46 6.03 -7.49 6.56
CA TRP A 46 5.24 -6.27 6.82
C TRP A 46 6.04 -5.09 7.37
N TRP A 47 6.88 -5.33 8.38
CA TRP A 47 7.69 -4.28 9.00
C TRP A 47 8.75 -3.69 8.03
N LEU A 48 9.33 -4.54 7.19
CA LEU A 48 10.33 -4.12 6.20
C LEU A 48 9.67 -3.43 5.02
N ALA A 49 8.50 -3.90 4.58
CA ALA A 49 7.69 -3.21 3.57
C ALA A 49 7.29 -1.81 4.05
N ALA A 50 6.88 -1.67 5.31
CA ALA A 50 6.52 -0.38 5.90
C ALA A 50 7.70 0.59 5.96
N LEU A 51 8.89 0.10 6.35
CA LEU A 51 10.10 0.93 6.36
C LEU A 51 10.56 1.28 4.94
N SER A 52 10.60 0.30 4.05
CA SER A 52 11.10 0.45 2.68
C SER A 52 10.19 1.34 1.84
N SER A 53 8.87 1.26 1.99
CA SER A 53 7.92 2.13 1.27
C SER A 53 8.20 3.61 1.57
N ARG A 54 8.40 3.96 2.83
CA ARG A 54 8.70 5.34 3.29
C ARG A 54 10.07 5.82 2.79
N ILE A 55 11.09 4.97 2.88
CA ILE A 55 12.44 5.31 2.40
C ILE A 55 12.45 5.49 0.88
N LEU A 56 11.83 4.59 0.12
CA LEU A 56 11.80 4.65 -1.34
C LEU A 56 11.00 5.86 -1.84
N VAL A 57 9.85 6.15 -1.24
CA VAL A 57 9.06 7.36 -1.54
C VAL A 57 9.86 8.63 -1.20
N GLY A 58 10.57 8.62 -0.06
CA GLY A 58 11.47 9.71 0.34
C GLY A 58 12.62 9.91 -0.65
N LEU A 59 13.25 8.82 -1.13
CA LEU A 59 14.29 8.86 -2.15
C LEU A 59 13.76 9.39 -3.48
N GLU A 60 12.58 8.95 -3.92
CA GLU A 60 11.93 9.49 -5.13
C GLU A 60 11.68 10.99 -5.00
N ALA A 61 11.13 11.44 -3.87
CA ALA A 61 10.88 12.85 -3.60
C ALA A 61 12.17 13.66 -3.61
N ALA A 62 13.20 13.17 -2.90
CA ALA A 62 14.48 13.83 -2.78
C ALA A 62 15.18 13.98 -4.13
N LEU A 63 15.26 12.90 -4.92
CA LEU A 63 15.82 12.93 -6.27
C LEU A 63 15.01 13.86 -7.17
N GLY A 64 13.68 13.81 -7.09
CA GLY A 64 12.79 14.71 -7.82
C GLY A 64 13.07 16.18 -7.52
N THR A 65 13.16 16.56 -6.23
CA THR A 65 13.50 17.92 -5.81
C THR A 65 14.86 18.36 -6.34
N LEU A 66 15.89 17.52 -6.20
CA LEU A 66 17.24 17.85 -6.67
C LEU A 66 17.30 18.03 -8.20
N LEU A 67 16.56 17.22 -8.96
CA LEU A 67 16.42 17.34 -10.41
C LEU A 67 15.69 18.63 -10.81
N VAL A 68 14.61 19.01 -10.09
CA VAL A 68 13.89 20.28 -10.31
C VAL A 68 14.82 21.48 -10.18
N PHE A 69 15.65 21.49 -9.13
CA PHE A 69 16.59 22.58 -8.89
C PHE A 69 17.92 22.44 -9.64
N ASN A 70 18.06 21.46 -10.53
CA ASN A 70 19.29 21.21 -11.29
C ASN A 70 20.54 21.03 -10.40
N LEU A 71 20.33 20.51 -9.18
CA LEU A 71 21.35 20.26 -8.17
C LEU A 71 21.89 18.84 -8.32
N PHE A 72 22.81 18.63 -9.27
CA PHE A 72 23.32 17.28 -9.56
C PHE A 72 24.43 16.80 -8.63
N GLY A 73 24.96 17.70 -7.79
CA GLY A 73 26.07 17.43 -6.88
C GLY A 73 27.41 17.16 -7.58
N GLY A 74 28.43 16.79 -6.79
CA GLY A 74 29.76 16.45 -7.30
C GLY A 74 29.70 15.25 -8.25
N GLU A 75 30.38 15.34 -9.39
CA GLU A 75 30.40 14.29 -10.43
C GLU A 75 29.01 13.83 -10.91
N LYS A 76 27.99 14.68 -10.76
CA LYS A 76 26.60 14.40 -11.12
C LYS A 76 26.03 13.13 -10.44
N TRP A 77 26.40 12.89 -9.18
CA TRP A 77 25.98 11.70 -8.44
C TRP A 77 24.46 11.55 -8.35
N VAL A 78 23.70 12.66 -8.32
CA VAL A 78 22.22 12.62 -8.32
C VAL A 78 21.69 11.95 -9.58
N LEU A 79 22.22 12.30 -10.76
CA LEU A 79 21.82 11.66 -12.02
C LEU A 79 22.19 10.17 -12.05
N LYS A 80 23.38 9.82 -11.53
CA LYS A 80 23.82 8.42 -11.42
C LYS A 80 22.91 7.62 -10.48
N LEU A 81 22.53 8.21 -9.33
CA LEU A 81 21.62 7.57 -8.38
C LEU A 81 20.20 7.45 -8.94
N SER A 82 19.67 8.47 -9.62
CA SER A 82 18.38 8.40 -10.31
C SER A 82 18.37 7.29 -11.36
N LEU A 83 19.46 7.12 -12.13
CA LEU A 83 19.62 6.02 -13.07
C LEU A 83 19.63 4.66 -12.35
N LEU A 84 20.36 4.53 -11.24
CA LEU A 84 20.42 3.31 -10.44
C LEU A 84 19.03 2.91 -9.93
N ILE A 85 18.30 3.85 -9.33
CA ILE A 85 16.96 3.61 -8.78
C ILE A 85 15.97 3.26 -9.89
N LEU A 86 15.99 3.96 -11.03
CA LEU A 86 15.14 3.61 -12.17
C LEU A 86 15.47 2.24 -12.75
N ALA A 87 16.75 1.87 -12.83
CA ALA A 87 17.17 0.55 -13.28
C ALA A 87 16.65 -0.54 -12.33
N MET A 88 16.79 -0.34 -11.01
CA MET A 88 16.26 -1.24 -9.99
C MET A 88 14.74 -1.42 -10.12
N PHE A 89 13.97 -0.32 -10.20
CA PHE A 89 12.52 -0.40 -10.39
C PHE A 89 12.14 -1.03 -11.73
N SER A 90 12.92 -0.81 -12.79
CA SER A 90 12.65 -1.45 -14.09
C SER A 90 12.90 -2.96 -14.04
N ILE A 91 13.94 -3.42 -13.35
CA ILE A 91 14.17 -4.86 -13.12
C ILE A 91 13.00 -5.47 -12.34
N TYR A 92 12.54 -4.79 -11.28
CA TYR A 92 11.35 -5.22 -10.53
C TYR A 92 10.10 -5.30 -11.40
N LEU A 93 9.82 -4.27 -12.21
CA LEU A 93 8.65 -4.26 -13.10
C LEU A 93 8.72 -5.36 -14.16
N LEU A 94 9.92 -5.67 -14.66
CA LEU A 94 10.12 -6.79 -15.57
C LEU A 94 9.83 -8.12 -14.88
N TYR A 95 10.32 -8.32 -13.66
CA TYR A 95 9.99 -9.48 -12.84
C TYR A 95 8.49 -9.61 -12.61
N LEU A 96 7.82 -8.51 -12.23
CA LEU A 96 6.37 -8.49 -12.02
C LEU A 96 5.60 -8.85 -13.29
N TRP A 97 6.01 -8.30 -14.45
CA TRP A 97 5.38 -8.60 -15.73
C TRP A 97 5.50 -10.07 -16.10
N VAL A 98 6.68 -10.66 -15.91
CA VAL A 98 6.93 -12.08 -16.25
C VAL A 98 6.21 -13.02 -15.29
N SER A 99 6.16 -12.68 -14.00
CA SER A 99 5.68 -13.60 -12.96
C SER A 99 4.17 -13.53 -12.73
N VAL A 100 3.59 -12.32 -12.84
CA VAL A 100 2.18 -12.06 -12.52
C VAL A 100 1.37 -11.66 -13.76
N GLY A 101 2.03 -11.11 -14.78
CA GLY A 101 1.38 -10.65 -16.00
C GLY A 101 1.18 -9.13 -16.03
N ASN A 102 0.45 -8.65 -17.05
CA ASN A 102 0.37 -7.22 -17.36
C ASN A 102 -0.90 -6.53 -16.83
N ASN A 103 -1.84 -7.28 -16.24
CA ASN A 103 -3.15 -6.77 -15.83
C ASN A 103 -3.21 -6.37 -14.35
N VAL A 104 -2.05 -6.14 -13.73
CA VAL A 104 -1.93 -5.72 -12.33
C VAL A 104 -1.49 -4.27 -12.21
N ASN A 105 -1.91 -3.58 -11.15
CA ASN A 105 -1.36 -2.27 -10.84
C ASN A 105 0.04 -2.43 -10.22
N CYS A 106 1.06 -1.98 -10.92
CA CYS A 106 2.44 -2.08 -10.42
C CYS A 106 2.77 -1.10 -9.27
N GLY A 107 1.85 -0.20 -8.91
CA GLY A 107 2.01 0.72 -7.78
C GLY A 107 2.98 1.89 -8.02
N CYS A 108 3.47 2.09 -9.25
CA CYS A 108 4.42 3.16 -9.57
C CYS A 108 3.87 4.58 -9.30
N PHE A 109 2.56 4.80 -9.40
CA PHE A 109 1.87 6.04 -9.02
C PHE A 109 0.82 5.78 -7.92
N GLY A 110 1.07 4.80 -7.06
CA GLY A 110 0.12 4.37 -6.04
C GLY A 110 -1.24 3.97 -6.63
N ASP A 111 -2.32 4.40 -5.97
CA ASP A 111 -3.70 4.24 -6.45
C ASP A 111 -4.19 5.41 -7.31
N ALA A 112 -3.41 6.49 -7.45
CA ALA A 112 -3.84 7.68 -8.18
C ALA A 112 -3.95 7.40 -9.69
N ILE A 113 -3.04 6.59 -10.24
CA ILE A 113 -3.05 6.17 -11.65
C ILE A 113 -2.77 4.68 -11.71
N TRP A 114 -3.76 3.92 -12.20
CA TRP A 114 -3.56 2.52 -12.54
C TRP A 114 -2.56 2.41 -13.70
N MET A 115 -1.44 1.71 -13.48
CA MET A 115 -0.45 1.43 -14.52
C MET A 115 -0.05 -0.04 -14.55
N SER A 116 -0.14 -0.62 -15.74
CA SER A 116 0.41 -1.95 -16.02
C SER A 116 1.95 -1.95 -15.98
N PRO A 117 2.59 -3.10 -15.70
CA PRO A 117 4.04 -3.23 -15.72
C PRO A 117 4.69 -2.77 -17.02
N SER A 118 4.15 -3.13 -18.18
CA SER A 118 4.66 -2.72 -19.50
C SER A 118 4.61 -1.20 -19.71
N SER A 119 3.50 -0.56 -19.35
CA SER A 119 3.36 0.91 -19.44
C SER A 119 4.38 1.62 -18.55
N SER A 120 4.61 1.10 -17.34
CA SER A 120 5.60 1.64 -16.41
C SER A 120 7.03 1.42 -16.88
N LEU A 121 7.34 0.27 -17.52
CA LEU A 121 8.63 0.01 -18.14
C LEU A 121 8.92 0.99 -19.29
N LEU A 122 7.93 1.26 -20.15
CA LEU A 122 8.08 2.23 -21.24
C LEU A 122 8.36 3.64 -20.69
N LYS A 123 7.62 4.05 -19.65
CA LYS A 123 7.86 5.31 -18.93
C LYS A 123 9.29 5.36 -18.38
N ASN A 124 9.73 4.31 -17.69
CA ASN A 124 11.08 4.25 -17.11
C ASN A 124 12.16 4.29 -18.20
N ALA A 125 11.98 3.62 -19.33
CA ALA A 125 12.90 3.67 -20.46
C ALA A 125 13.04 5.10 -21.00
N ALA A 126 11.93 5.83 -21.16
CA ALA A 126 11.97 7.23 -21.57
C ALA A 126 12.72 8.11 -20.54
N MET A 127 12.46 7.91 -19.24
CA MET A 127 13.14 8.62 -18.15
C MET A 127 14.65 8.33 -18.11
N ILE A 128 15.06 7.07 -18.35
CA ILE A 128 16.46 6.67 -18.45
C ILE A 128 17.16 7.37 -19.61
N ILE A 129 16.54 7.42 -20.80
CA ILE A 129 17.08 8.14 -21.96
C ILE A 129 17.30 9.62 -21.62
N ILE A 130 16.31 10.27 -20.99
CA ILE A 130 16.41 11.67 -20.55
C ILE A 130 17.57 11.85 -19.56
N LEU A 131 17.71 10.97 -18.56
CA LEU A 131 18.80 11.04 -17.59
C LEU A 131 20.18 10.87 -18.24
N VAL A 132 20.32 9.97 -19.21
CA VAL A 132 21.58 9.79 -19.97
C VAL A 132 21.91 11.06 -20.76
N LEU A 133 20.91 11.68 -21.39
CA LEU A 133 21.09 12.95 -22.10
C LEU A 133 21.50 14.08 -21.14
N LEU A 134 20.85 14.22 -19.99
CA LEU A 134 21.21 15.20 -18.96
C LEU A 134 22.62 14.95 -18.43
N HIS A 135 22.98 13.69 -18.17
CA HIS A 135 24.31 13.32 -17.69
C HIS A 135 25.41 13.71 -18.69
N LYS A 136 25.15 13.56 -20.00
CA LYS A 136 26.11 13.90 -21.05
C LYS A 136 26.19 15.40 -21.32
N TYR A 137 25.07 16.11 -21.37
CA TYR A 137 25.01 17.47 -21.95
C TYR A 137 24.71 18.60 -20.96
N HIS A 138 24.25 18.30 -19.73
CA HIS A 138 23.93 19.32 -18.74
C HIS A 138 24.88 19.27 -17.55
N SER A 139 25.47 20.41 -17.18
CA SER A 139 26.47 20.50 -16.11
C SER A 139 25.87 20.71 -14.72
N GLY A 140 24.57 21.00 -14.62
CA GLY A 140 23.94 21.39 -13.35
C GLY A 140 24.54 22.66 -12.76
N ILE A 141 24.25 22.89 -11.47
CA ILE A 141 24.90 23.93 -10.67
C ILE A 141 26.27 23.43 -10.19
N SER A 142 27.36 24.01 -10.72
CA SER A 142 28.75 23.58 -10.49
C SER A 142 29.42 24.16 -9.24
N LYS A 143 28.67 24.82 -8.35
CA LYS A 143 29.24 25.47 -7.15
C LYS A 143 29.58 24.43 -6.07
N LYS A 144 30.69 24.63 -5.33
CA LYS A 144 31.13 23.71 -4.25
C LYS A 144 30.04 23.45 -3.20
N TRP A 145 29.23 24.46 -2.85
CA TRP A 145 28.14 24.31 -1.89
C TRP A 145 27.02 23.39 -2.40
N ALA A 146 26.82 23.29 -3.72
CA ALA A 146 25.78 22.42 -4.30
C ALA A 146 26.05 20.94 -4.02
N LYS A 147 27.32 20.55 -3.84
CA LYS A 147 27.69 19.20 -3.37
C LYS A 147 27.11 18.93 -1.98
N TYR A 148 27.35 19.83 -1.02
CA TYR A 148 26.88 19.64 0.35
C TYR A 148 25.35 19.76 0.44
N VAL A 149 24.76 20.75 -0.23
CA VAL A 149 23.30 20.94 -0.26
C VAL A 149 22.59 19.76 -0.91
N SER A 150 23.13 19.16 -1.98
CA SER A 150 22.50 17.96 -2.58
C SER A 150 22.51 16.77 -1.63
N ILE A 151 23.59 16.54 -0.87
CA ILE A 151 23.69 15.44 0.10
C ILE A 151 22.75 15.69 1.28
N ILE A 152 22.79 16.89 1.87
CA ILE A 152 21.93 17.27 3.00
C ILE A 152 20.45 17.21 2.58
N GLY A 153 20.12 17.75 1.40
CA GLY A 153 18.77 17.70 0.83
C GLY A 153 18.30 16.26 0.61
N LEU A 154 19.16 15.37 0.10
CA LEU A 154 18.83 13.96 -0.06
C LEU A 154 18.45 13.33 1.27
N VAL A 155 19.30 13.46 2.29
CA VAL A 155 19.09 12.85 3.61
C VAL A 155 17.82 13.41 4.26
N ILE A 156 17.68 14.73 4.33
CA ILE A 156 16.52 15.37 4.98
C ILE A 156 15.24 14.92 4.30
N ILE A 157 15.10 15.12 2.97
CA ILE A 157 13.86 14.82 2.26
C ILE A 157 13.53 13.32 2.31
N THR A 158 14.55 12.45 2.25
CA THR A 158 14.34 11.00 2.35
C THR A 158 13.82 10.58 3.72
N THR A 159 14.23 11.26 4.78
CA THR A 159 13.78 10.94 6.14
C THR A 159 12.40 11.50 6.49
N VAL A 160 11.94 12.58 5.83
CA VAL A 160 10.66 13.25 6.13
C VAL A 160 9.46 12.26 6.18
N PRO A 161 9.26 11.35 5.21
CA PRO A 161 8.15 10.41 5.26
C PRO A 161 8.13 9.51 6.49
N LEU A 162 9.30 9.19 7.08
CA LEU A 162 9.38 8.37 8.30
C LEU A 162 8.77 9.07 9.52
N PHE A 163 8.85 10.41 9.57
CA PHE A 163 8.32 11.22 10.66
C PHE A 163 6.88 11.67 10.42
N VAL A 164 6.55 12.03 9.18
CA VAL A 164 5.19 12.51 8.82
C VAL A 164 4.19 11.36 8.75
N PHE A 165 4.63 10.19 8.28
CA PHE A 165 3.82 8.99 8.17
C PHE A 165 4.46 7.90 9.03
N PRO A 166 4.37 7.97 10.37
CA PRO A 166 5.01 7.00 11.23
C PRO A 166 4.53 5.58 10.91
N ILE A 167 5.38 4.59 11.21
CA ILE A 167 4.99 3.19 11.12
C ILE A 167 3.97 2.94 12.23
N PRO A 168 2.73 2.55 11.91
CA PRO A 168 1.70 2.34 12.90
C PRO A 168 2.06 1.17 13.82
N GLY A 169 1.60 1.22 15.07
CA GLY A 169 1.68 0.08 15.97
C GLY A 169 0.88 -1.11 15.43
N THR A 170 1.33 -2.32 15.75
CA THR A 170 0.73 -3.58 15.28
C THR A 170 -0.25 -4.20 16.29
N LYS A 171 -0.45 -3.56 17.43
CA LYS A 171 -1.33 -4.09 18.48
C LYS A 171 -2.79 -3.72 18.19
N PRO A 172 -3.71 -4.69 18.24
CA PRO A 172 -5.14 -4.38 18.21
C PRO A 172 -5.56 -3.72 19.53
N SER A 173 -6.76 -3.16 19.53
CA SER A 173 -7.40 -2.64 20.73
C SER A 173 -8.11 -3.78 21.46
N PHE A 174 -7.40 -4.46 22.36
CA PHE A 174 -7.98 -5.48 23.23
C PHE A 174 -8.97 -4.86 24.23
N LEU A 175 -10.10 -5.52 24.41
CA LEU A 175 -11.11 -5.20 25.39
C LEU A 175 -10.86 -6.07 26.63
N ASN A 176 -10.59 -5.42 27.77
CA ASN A 176 -10.40 -6.12 29.04
C ASN A 176 -11.76 -6.38 29.70
N GLU A 177 -12.29 -5.41 30.43
CA GLU A 177 -13.58 -5.54 31.14
C GLU A 177 -14.78 -5.17 30.24
N ASP A 178 -14.54 -4.48 29.12
CA ASP A 178 -15.58 -4.02 28.18
C ASP A 178 -15.87 -5.02 27.05
N LYS A 179 -15.61 -6.32 27.26
CA LYS A 179 -16.01 -7.35 26.30
C LYS A 179 -17.54 -7.36 26.20
N TYR A 180 -18.05 -7.46 24.99
CA TYR A 180 -19.48 -7.53 24.73
C TYR A 180 -19.76 -8.62 23.70
N GLU A 181 -20.92 -9.25 23.82
CA GLU A 181 -21.41 -10.21 22.86
C GLU A 181 -21.87 -9.49 21.60
N LEU A 182 -21.38 -9.92 20.45
CA LEU A 182 -21.86 -9.44 19.16
C LEU A 182 -23.00 -10.34 18.71
N ASP A 183 -24.21 -9.79 18.59
CA ASP A 183 -25.39 -10.56 18.19
C ASP A 183 -25.32 -10.94 16.70
N LEU A 184 -24.67 -12.06 16.40
CA LEU A 184 -24.52 -12.57 15.04
C LEU A 184 -25.79 -13.25 14.51
N SER A 185 -26.90 -13.28 15.25
CA SER A 185 -28.12 -14.01 14.88
C SER A 185 -28.69 -13.51 13.55
N ALA A 186 -28.56 -12.22 13.26
CA ALA A 186 -28.98 -11.64 11.98
C ALA A 186 -28.26 -12.23 10.75
N LEU A 187 -27.09 -12.86 10.92
CA LEU A 187 -26.41 -13.58 9.82
C LEU A 187 -27.07 -14.94 9.51
N TYR A 188 -27.82 -15.51 10.45
CA TYR A 188 -28.42 -16.85 10.34
C TYR A 188 -29.95 -16.83 10.22
N GLU A 189 -30.60 -15.72 10.57
CA GLU A 189 -32.07 -15.60 10.58
C GLU A 189 -32.65 -14.97 9.30
N SER A 190 -31.81 -14.65 8.30
CA SER A 190 -32.26 -13.89 7.13
C SER A 190 -32.90 -14.76 6.06
N ASP A 191 -34.22 -14.65 5.89
CA ASP A 191 -35.02 -15.29 4.81
C ASP A 191 -34.57 -14.98 3.36
N LYS A 192 -33.56 -14.12 3.17
CA LYS A 192 -33.19 -13.58 1.86
C LYS A 192 -31.77 -13.93 1.39
N ARG A 193 -30.98 -14.71 2.16
CA ARG A 193 -29.52 -14.81 1.92
C ARG A 193 -28.92 -16.14 2.35
N PRO A 194 -27.79 -16.56 1.75
CA PRO A 194 -27.07 -17.73 2.20
C PRO A 194 -26.54 -17.50 3.62
N GLU A 195 -26.93 -18.38 4.53
CA GLU A 195 -26.33 -18.49 5.86
C GLU A 195 -24.82 -18.72 5.73
N PRO A 196 -24.00 -18.19 6.66
CA PRO A 196 -22.59 -18.53 6.72
C PRO A 196 -22.38 -20.06 6.79
N GLU A 197 -21.47 -20.59 5.98
CA GLU A 197 -21.10 -22.00 6.01
C GLU A 197 -20.36 -22.40 7.31
N ILE A 198 -19.87 -21.40 8.05
CA ILE A 198 -19.10 -21.54 9.29
C ILE A 198 -19.96 -21.04 10.46
N GLU A 199 -19.93 -21.74 11.59
CA GLU A 199 -20.58 -21.29 12.83
C GLU A 199 -19.69 -20.26 13.54
N LEU A 200 -19.96 -18.98 13.28
CA LEU A 200 -19.16 -17.83 13.74
C LEU A 200 -19.39 -17.48 15.22
N ARG A 201 -20.43 -18.06 15.85
CA ARG A 201 -20.71 -17.86 17.28
C ARG A 201 -19.86 -18.76 18.19
N LYS A 202 -19.08 -19.68 17.63
CA LYS A 202 -18.27 -20.65 18.40
C LYS A 202 -16.83 -20.67 17.93
N GLY A 203 -15.90 -20.60 18.86
CA GLY A 203 -14.48 -20.53 18.58
C GLY A 203 -14.01 -19.13 18.23
N LYS A 204 -12.75 -19.05 17.77
CA LYS A 204 -12.06 -17.78 17.49
C LYS A 204 -12.14 -17.43 16.00
N HIS A 205 -12.67 -16.26 15.70
CA HIS A 205 -12.83 -15.75 14.34
C HIS A 205 -12.42 -14.28 14.23
N ILE A 206 -11.81 -13.92 13.10
CA ILE A 206 -11.66 -12.53 12.67
C ILE A 206 -12.78 -12.21 11.69
N ILE A 207 -13.75 -11.39 12.12
CA ILE A 207 -14.89 -11.01 11.28
C ILE A 207 -14.71 -9.56 10.82
N ALA A 208 -14.70 -9.35 9.50
CA ALA A 208 -14.61 -8.03 8.89
C ALA A 208 -15.92 -7.64 8.20
N PHE A 209 -16.55 -6.60 8.73
CA PHE A 209 -17.71 -5.95 8.13
C PHE A 209 -17.24 -4.87 7.17
N MET A 210 -17.63 -5.01 5.90
CA MET A 210 -17.05 -4.26 4.79
C MET A 210 -18.11 -3.83 3.78
N SER A 211 -17.85 -2.68 3.14
CA SER A 211 -18.61 -2.25 1.98
C SER A 211 -17.81 -2.46 0.70
N LEU A 212 -18.46 -2.94 -0.36
CA LEU A 212 -17.85 -3.25 -1.66
C LEU A 212 -17.25 -2.03 -2.36
N THR A 213 -17.75 -0.83 -2.07
CA THR A 213 -17.30 0.41 -2.70
C THR A 213 -16.31 1.20 -1.83
N CYS A 214 -16.15 0.84 -0.55
CA CYS A 214 -15.30 1.57 0.39
C CYS A 214 -13.80 1.29 0.14
N PRO A 215 -12.96 2.31 -0.09
CA PRO A 215 -11.52 2.13 -0.31
C PRO A 215 -10.80 1.46 0.86
N HIS A 216 -11.14 1.84 2.10
CA HIS A 216 -10.54 1.23 3.30
C HIS A 216 -10.95 -0.23 3.48
N CYS A 217 -12.15 -0.62 3.02
CA CYS A 217 -12.57 -2.02 3.02
C CYS A 217 -11.77 -2.85 2.02
N LYS A 218 -11.51 -2.31 0.82
CA LYS A 218 -10.64 -2.97 -0.17
C LYS A 218 -9.22 -3.16 0.39
N MET A 219 -8.70 -2.19 1.14
CA MET A 219 -7.41 -2.32 1.82
C MET A 219 -7.42 -3.36 2.93
N ALA A 220 -8.47 -3.43 3.75
CA ALA A 220 -8.62 -4.50 4.73
C ALA A 220 -8.68 -5.87 4.08
N ALA A 221 -9.52 -6.05 3.07
CA ALA A 221 -9.69 -7.32 2.38
C ALA A 221 -8.39 -7.80 1.72
N LEU A 222 -7.67 -6.91 1.02
CA LEU A 222 -6.36 -7.24 0.44
C LEU A 222 -5.37 -7.66 1.53
N LYS A 223 -5.29 -6.93 2.64
CA LYS A 223 -4.40 -7.30 3.76
C LYS A 223 -4.79 -8.65 4.38
N MET A 224 -6.08 -8.90 4.57
CA MET A 224 -6.59 -10.17 5.08
C MET A 224 -6.29 -11.32 4.12
N GLN A 225 -6.42 -11.12 2.81
CA GLN A 225 -6.04 -12.11 1.81
C GLN A 225 -4.55 -12.43 1.84
N LEU A 226 -3.68 -11.41 1.98
CA LEU A 226 -2.25 -11.65 2.09
C LEU A 226 -1.91 -12.50 3.33
N MET A 227 -2.56 -12.23 4.46
CA MET A 227 -2.38 -13.03 5.69
C MET A 227 -2.98 -14.43 5.57
N HIS A 228 -4.15 -14.58 4.93
CA HIS A 228 -4.78 -15.88 4.68
C HIS A 228 -3.95 -16.75 3.75
N ARG A 229 -3.34 -16.15 2.71
CA ARG A 229 -2.40 -16.85 1.83
C ARG A 229 -1.16 -17.33 2.56
N ASP A 230 -0.63 -16.52 3.47
CA ASP A 230 0.55 -16.86 4.28
C ASP A 230 0.22 -17.93 5.34
N ASN A 231 -0.99 -17.90 5.91
CA ASN A 231 -1.49 -18.88 6.87
C ASN A 231 -3.02 -19.12 6.71
N PRO A 232 -3.42 -20.16 5.95
CA PRO A 232 -4.84 -20.44 5.69
C PRO A 232 -5.64 -20.90 6.92
N ASP A 233 -4.96 -21.32 7.99
CA ASP A 233 -5.60 -21.80 9.23
C ASP A 233 -6.18 -20.65 10.07
N ILE A 234 -5.84 -19.40 9.76
CA ILE A 234 -6.43 -18.23 10.41
C ILE A 234 -7.90 -18.12 9.97
N SER A 235 -8.81 -18.33 10.92
CA SER A 235 -10.24 -18.22 10.65
C SER A 235 -10.66 -16.76 10.43
N MET A 236 -10.82 -16.39 9.16
CA MET A 236 -11.29 -15.08 8.72
C MET A 236 -12.64 -15.20 8.02
N PHE A 237 -13.50 -14.20 8.22
CA PHE A 237 -14.82 -14.16 7.58
C PHE A 237 -15.20 -12.73 7.18
N PHE A 238 -15.77 -12.56 5.99
CA PHE A 238 -16.26 -11.26 5.53
C PHE A 238 -17.78 -11.16 5.58
N VAL A 239 -18.27 -10.06 6.14
CA VAL A 239 -19.66 -9.65 6.02
C VAL A 239 -19.70 -8.44 5.08
N LEU A 240 -20.25 -8.62 3.89
CA LEU A 240 -20.17 -7.65 2.80
C LEU A 240 -21.49 -6.91 2.61
N ASN A 241 -21.39 -5.61 2.33
CA ASN A 241 -22.52 -4.75 2.00
C ASN A 241 -22.27 -3.98 0.70
N GLY A 242 -23.27 -3.95 -0.18
CA GLY A 242 -23.26 -3.23 -1.44
C GLY A 242 -24.08 -3.96 -2.50
N ASP A 243 -24.12 -3.39 -3.69
CA ASP A 243 -24.80 -4.01 -4.83
C ASP A 243 -23.96 -5.15 -5.40
N SER A 244 -24.63 -6.19 -5.90
CA SER A 244 -23.96 -7.37 -6.47
C SER A 244 -23.05 -7.04 -7.66
N VAL A 245 -23.32 -5.94 -8.35
CA VAL A 245 -22.48 -5.43 -9.46
C VAL A 245 -21.09 -5.01 -9.00
N ASP A 246 -20.92 -4.66 -7.72
CA ASP A 246 -19.65 -4.20 -7.14
C ASP A 246 -18.79 -5.36 -6.60
N LEU A 247 -19.31 -6.58 -6.53
CA LEU A 247 -18.56 -7.76 -6.07
C LEU A 247 -17.35 -8.04 -6.95
N LYS A 248 -17.56 -8.13 -8.27
CA LYS A 248 -16.48 -8.42 -9.21
C LYS A 248 -15.36 -7.36 -9.16
N PRO A 249 -15.65 -6.04 -9.20
CA PRO A 249 -14.63 -5.01 -8.98
C PRO A 249 -13.93 -5.07 -7.62
N PHE A 250 -14.62 -5.53 -6.57
CA PHE A 250 -14.03 -5.72 -5.26
C PHE A 250 -13.03 -6.88 -5.26
N TRP A 251 -13.38 -8.02 -5.87
CA TRP A 251 -12.50 -9.18 -6.00
C TRP A 251 -11.30 -8.91 -6.88
N GLU A 252 -11.49 -8.29 -8.05
CA GLU A 252 -10.38 -7.93 -8.95
C GLU A 252 -9.34 -7.00 -8.29
N LYS A 253 -9.76 -6.22 -7.28
CA LYS A 253 -8.86 -5.31 -6.55
C LYS A 253 -8.19 -5.96 -5.34
N THR A 254 -8.79 -6.99 -4.76
CA THR A 254 -8.40 -7.52 -3.44
C THR A 254 -7.88 -8.95 -3.49
N ASN A 255 -8.22 -9.71 -4.55
CA ASN A 255 -7.99 -11.14 -4.70
C ASN A 255 -8.51 -11.97 -3.51
N ALA A 256 -9.48 -11.45 -2.75
CA ALA A 256 -9.89 -11.97 -1.45
C ALA A 256 -11.15 -12.87 -1.52
N GLU A 257 -11.44 -13.43 -2.70
CA GLU A 257 -12.63 -14.27 -2.95
C GLU A 257 -12.56 -15.64 -2.27
N GLU A 258 -11.35 -16.10 -1.92
CA GLU A 258 -11.10 -17.37 -1.22
C GLU A 258 -11.49 -17.29 0.26
N ILE A 259 -11.53 -16.08 0.85
CA ILE A 259 -11.95 -15.91 2.24
C ILE A 259 -13.48 -16.08 2.32
N PRO A 260 -13.99 -16.95 3.22
CA PRO A 260 -15.42 -17.16 3.41
C PRO A 260 -16.17 -15.86 3.66
N HIS A 261 -17.32 -15.69 3.02
CA HIS A 261 -18.08 -14.45 3.10
C HIS A 261 -19.59 -14.65 2.96
N THR A 262 -20.35 -13.71 3.49
CA THR A 262 -21.78 -13.56 3.19
C THR A 262 -22.13 -12.09 2.95
N MET A 263 -23.30 -11.86 2.35
CA MET A 263 -23.84 -10.52 2.17
C MET A 263 -24.77 -10.17 3.33
N LEU A 264 -24.63 -9.00 3.94
CA LEU A 264 -25.60 -8.41 4.87
C LEU A 264 -25.85 -6.95 4.46
N LEU A 265 -27.12 -6.54 4.24
CA LEU A 265 -27.45 -5.17 3.79
C LEU A 265 -28.42 -4.52 4.77
N GLY A 266 -28.51 -3.20 4.69
CA GLY A 266 -29.51 -2.42 5.40
C GLY A 266 -29.21 -2.33 6.89
N ARG A 267 -30.26 -2.38 7.70
CA ARG A 267 -30.20 -2.09 9.13
C ARG A 267 -29.33 -3.09 9.89
N ASP A 268 -29.51 -4.38 9.64
CA ASP A 268 -28.80 -5.45 10.32
C ASP A 268 -27.28 -5.32 10.14
N PHE A 269 -26.84 -4.91 8.94
CA PHE A 269 -25.43 -4.62 8.69
C PHE A 269 -24.93 -3.46 9.54
N VAL A 270 -25.67 -2.35 9.57
CA VAL A 270 -25.26 -1.13 10.29
C VAL A 270 -25.25 -1.36 11.81
N GLU A 271 -26.16 -2.17 12.34
CA GLU A 271 -26.20 -2.52 13.76
C GLU A 271 -24.95 -3.32 14.17
N LEU A 272 -24.45 -4.22 13.32
CA LEU A 272 -23.24 -5.00 13.60
C LEU A 272 -21.94 -4.27 13.28
N SER A 273 -21.87 -3.58 12.15
CA SER A 273 -20.66 -2.89 11.70
C SER A 273 -20.43 -1.56 12.41
N GLY A 274 -21.49 -0.95 12.92
CA GLY A 274 -21.50 0.47 13.27
C GLY A 274 -21.31 1.37 12.04
N LEU A 275 -21.00 2.64 12.28
CA LEU A 275 -20.91 3.68 11.23
C LEU A 275 -19.52 3.81 10.58
N SER A 276 -18.50 3.13 11.11
CA SER A 276 -17.11 3.24 10.64
C SER A 276 -16.67 1.93 10.01
N LEU A 277 -16.39 1.97 8.71
CA LEU A 277 -15.96 0.81 7.94
C LEU A 277 -14.49 0.94 7.49
N PRO A 278 -13.74 -0.17 7.39
CA PRO A 278 -14.13 -1.52 7.79
C PRO A 278 -14.19 -1.68 9.31
N ALA A 279 -15.15 -2.47 9.80
CA ALA A 279 -15.21 -2.88 11.20
C ALA A 279 -14.66 -4.30 11.32
N ILE A 280 -13.53 -4.46 12.03
CA ILE A 280 -12.83 -5.74 12.15
C ILE A 280 -12.83 -6.17 13.61
N TYR A 281 -13.53 -7.25 13.90
CA TYR A 281 -13.72 -7.81 15.24
C TYR A 281 -12.95 -9.10 15.40
N TRP A 282 -12.31 -9.25 16.56
CA TRP A 282 -11.68 -10.49 16.99
C TRP A 282 -12.64 -11.11 18.00
N ILE A 283 -13.29 -12.18 17.59
CA ILE A 283 -14.41 -12.78 18.30
C ILE A 283 -14.00 -14.14 18.86
N ASN A 284 -14.36 -14.42 20.11
CA ASN A 284 -14.17 -15.70 20.76
C ASN A 284 -15.52 -16.14 21.37
N ASP A 285 -16.11 -17.22 20.84
CA ASP A 285 -17.42 -17.73 21.28
C ASP A 285 -18.53 -16.66 21.31
N GLY A 286 -18.56 -15.81 20.28
CA GLY A 286 -19.54 -14.69 20.15
C GLY A 286 -19.14 -13.39 20.86
N TRP A 287 -18.12 -13.43 21.73
CA TRP A 287 -17.65 -12.25 22.46
C TRP A 287 -16.54 -11.51 21.72
N VAL A 288 -16.68 -10.19 21.59
CA VAL A 288 -15.62 -9.35 21.02
C VAL A 288 -14.52 -9.15 22.06
N GLU A 289 -13.34 -9.70 21.77
CA GLU A 289 -12.15 -9.59 22.64
C GLU A 289 -11.21 -8.48 22.17
N ALA A 290 -11.21 -8.15 20.89
CA ALA A 290 -10.43 -7.05 20.35
C ALA A 290 -11.06 -6.44 19.11
N ARG A 291 -10.67 -5.21 18.82
CA ARG A 291 -10.94 -4.54 17.54
C ARG A 291 -9.64 -4.16 16.87
N SER A 292 -9.61 -4.28 15.54
CA SER A 292 -8.50 -3.77 14.73
C SER A 292 -8.99 -2.92 13.57
N THR A 293 -8.08 -2.12 13.04
CA THR A 293 -8.20 -1.45 11.74
C THR A 293 -7.32 -2.18 10.74
N TYR A 294 -7.51 -1.95 9.45
CA TYR A 294 -6.58 -2.46 8.44
C TYR A 294 -5.13 -1.97 8.62
N ILE A 295 -4.93 -0.87 9.35
CA ILE A 295 -3.60 -0.29 9.62
C ILE A 295 -2.86 -1.11 10.69
N ASN A 296 -3.46 -1.30 11.86
CA ASN A 296 -2.82 -1.97 13.00
C ASN A 296 -3.02 -3.49 13.06
N MET A 297 -3.89 -4.06 12.22
CA MET A 297 -4.05 -5.52 12.11
C MET A 297 -2.72 -6.18 11.75
N ASN A 298 -2.34 -7.24 12.44
CA ASN A 298 -1.04 -7.89 12.25
C ASN A 298 -1.17 -9.40 12.42
N GLN A 299 -0.62 -10.15 11.47
CA GLN A 299 -0.71 -11.61 11.46
C GLN A 299 -0.13 -12.25 12.72
N GLY A 300 1.07 -11.84 13.15
CA GLY A 300 1.70 -12.41 14.33
C GLY A 300 0.94 -12.14 15.62
N GLU A 301 0.21 -11.03 15.73
CA GLU A 301 -0.68 -10.79 16.87
C GLU A 301 -1.97 -11.62 16.79
N ILE A 302 -2.51 -11.85 15.57
CA ILE A 302 -3.64 -12.75 15.35
C ILE A 302 -3.26 -14.19 15.72
N GLU A 303 -2.12 -14.68 15.22
CA GLU A 303 -1.62 -16.03 15.49
C GLU A 303 -1.40 -16.25 16.99
N LYS A 304 -0.76 -15.29 17.68
CA LYS A 304 -0.64 -15.34 19.14
C LYS A 304 -1.99 -15.40 19.84
N TRP A 305 -2.97 -14.61 19.40
CA TRP A 305 -4.31 -14.62 19.98
C TRP A 305 -5.04 -15.95 19.72
N LEU A 306 -4.89 -16.55 18.54
CA LEU A 306 -5.43 -17.87 18.23
C LEU A 306 -4.80 -18.97 19.07
N GLU A 307 -3.48 -18.92 19.28
CA GLU A 307 -2.73 -19.86 20.12
C GLU A 307 -3.00 -19.68 21.62
N ASP A 308 -3.41 -18.48 22.05
CA ASP A 308 -3.66 -18.20 23.46
C ASP A 308 -4.87 -19.00 23.95
N LYS A 309 -4.59 -20.17 24.53
CA LYS A 309 -5.58 -21.05 25.16
C LYS A 309 -6.07 -20.51 26.52
N LYS A 310 -5.69 -19.31 26.93
CA LYS A 310 -6.18 -18.71 28.18
C LYS A 310 -7.66 -18.32 28.03
N GLN A 311 -8.56 -18.72 28.92
CA GLN A 311 -8.40 -19.39 30.21
C GLN A 311 -9.73 -20.07 30.57
#